data_AF-A0A1N7SR03-F1
#
_entry.id   AF-A0A1N7SR03-F1
#
_cell.length_a   1.000
_cell.length_b   1.000
_cell.length_c   1.000
_cell.angle_alpha   90.00
_cell.angle_beta   90.00
_cell.angle_gamma   90.00
#
_symmetry.space_group_name_H-M   'P 1'
#
loop_
_entity.id
_entity.type
_entity.pdbx_description
1 polymer ?
#
loop_
_entity_poly.entity_id
_entity_poly.type
_entity_poly.pdbx_seq_one_letter_code
_entity_poly.pdbx_strand_id
1 'polypeptide(L)'
;MSGKRGRAGNHQLPAGKAQRALALIRERYADFGPTLAREKLRECHGIELVVETVRTLMIAAGLWVPRRERPPKVYQPRARRACLGELIQIDGSDHRWFEDRAPACTLLVFIDDATGRLMTLHFTATELTFSYFEALSSYLGAHGKPVALYSDKASVFRSTAASKTGRSVTHFGRALYELNIDTFCANSSPAKGRVERAHLTLQDRLVKELRLRGISTREAANAYAPSFIADFNRRFGKPPRSDYDAHRPLRDDEDLRQILAYRVPRRISNALTVQYDRVMYLLDDTPDNRKLIHRYIDVWGFVNLRWTVRSMWRTYGFLINVH
;
A
#
# COMPACT_ATOMS: atom_id res chain seq x y z
N MET A 1 65.59 5.59 23.77
CA MET A 1 64.31 6.27 24.07
C MET A 1 64.12 7.42 23.08
N SER A 2 63.11 7.35 22.22
CA SER A 2 62.80 8.41 21.25
C SER A 2 61.48 9.06 21.65
N GLY A 3 61.58 10.31 22.13
CA GLY A 3 60.48 11.10 22.64
C GLY A 3 59.67 11.71 21.52
N LYS A 4 58.42 11.23 21.36
CA LYS A 4 57.30 11.96 20.71
C LYS A 4 55.95 11.25 20.85
N ARG A 5 55.70 10.55 21.97
CA ARG A 5 54.32 10.21 22.39
C ARG A 5 53.82 11.33 23.30
N GLY A 6 52.85 12.12 22.82
CA GLY A 6 52.19 13.14 23.65
C GLY A 6 51.85 14.48 23.00
N ARG A 7 52.06 14.69 21.69
CA ARG A 7 51.60 15.93 21.04
C ARG A 7 50.13 15.81 20.63
N ALA A 8 49.28 16.63 21.25
CA ALA A 8 47.92 16.89 20.79
C ALA A 8 47.95 17.42 19.35
N GLY A 9 47.17 16.81 18.45
CA GLY A 9 47.09 17.23 17.06
C GLY A 9 46.36 18.58 16.92
N ASN A 10 46.78 19.39 15.94
CA ASN A 10 46.26 20.73 15.62
C ASN A 10 44.74 20.83 15.29
N HIS A 11 43.99 19.72 15.34
CA HIS A 11 42.55 19.65 15.10
C HIS A 11 41.72 19.35 16.36
N GLN A 12 42.27 19.54 17.56
CA GLN A 12 41.46 19.42 18.76
C GLN A 12 40.40 20.52 18.81
N LEU A 13 39.14 20.10 18.76
CA LEU A 13 37.99 20.95 19.06
C LEU A 13 38.19 21.60 20.45
N PRO A 14 37.72 22.83 20.66
CA PRO A 14 37.83 23.51 21.96
C PRO A 14 37.36 22.59 23.08
N ALA A 15 38.18 22.45 24.13
CA ALA A 15 37.88 21.62 25.28
C ALA A 15 36.48 21.99 25.83
N GLY A 16 35.55 21.03 25.79
CA GLY A 16 34.16 21.21 26.22
C GLY A 16 33.10 21.22 25.10
N LYS A 17 33.43 21.59 23.86
CA LYS A 17 32.43 21.65 22.76
C LYS A 17 31.90 20.26 22.39
N ALA A 18 32.80 19.27 22.29
CA ALA A 18 32.45 17.88 21.98
C ALA A 18 31.67 17.20 23.12
N GLN A 19 32.04 17.48 24.38
CA GLN A 19 31.35 16.95 25.56
C GLN A 19 29.94 17.53 25.68
N ARG A 20 29.79 18.84 25.46
CA ARG A 20 28.48 19.50 25.43
C ARG A 20 27.59 18.98 24.30
N ALA A 21 28.15 18.80 23.10
CA ALA A 21 27.42 18.20 21.98
C ALA A 21 26.94 16.78 22.31
N LEU A 22 27.81 15.95 22.89
CA LEU A 22 27.47 14.58 23.24
C LEU A 22 26.41 14.49 24.36
N ALA A 23 26.48 15.36 25.36
CA ALA A 23 25.47 15.46 26.42
C ALA A 23 24.09 15.79 25.83
N LEU A 24 24.02 16.78 24.93
CA LEU A 24 22.79 17.15 24.24
C LEU A 24 22.24 16.03 23.35
N ILE A 25 23.11 15.29 22.65
CA ILE A 25 22.68 14.14 21.86
C ILE A 25 22.07 13.07 22.77
N ARG A 26 22.70 12.75 23.90
CA ARG A 26 22.18 11.76 24.87
C ARG A 26 20.84 12.18 25.46
N GLU A 27 20.72 13.45 25.85
CA GLU A 27 19.54 13.96 26.55
C GLU A 27 18.34 14.16 25.60
N ARG A 28 18.58 14.59 24.36
CA ARG A 28 17.52 15.11 23.48
C ARG A 28 17.42 14.46 22.10
N TYR A 29 18.45 13.75 21.63
CA TYR A 29 18.55 13.25 20.26
C TYR A 29 19.08 11.80 20.19
N ALA A 30 18.79 10.97 21.19
CA ALA A 30 19.37 9.64 21.34
C ALA A 30 18.99 8.67 20.19
N ASP A 31 17.88 8.94 19.50
CA ASP A 31 17.33 8.16 18.38
C ASP A 31 17.72 8.71 16.99
N PHE A 32 18.47 9.81 16.93
CA PHE A 32 18.76 10.49 15.67
C PHE A 32 19.96 9.88 14.95
N GLY A 33 19.96 9.96 13.61
CA GLY A 33 21.16 9.69 12.81
C GLY A 33 22.19 10.84 12.91
N PRO A 34 23.49 10.59 12.67
CA PRO A 34 24.54 11.62 12.81
C PRO A 34 24.32 12.90 11.99
N THR A 35 23.67 12.79 10.82
CA THR A 35 23.32 13.94 9.97
C THR A 35 22.28 14.83 10.63
N LEU A 36 21.18 14.23 11.10
CA LEU A 36 20.07 14.95 11.73
C LEU A 36 20.47 15.51 13.11
N ALA A 37 21.26 14.74 13.87
CA ALA A 37 21.83 15.21 15.13
C ALA A 37 22.72 16.46 14.93
N ARG A 38 23.53 16.49 13.86
CA ARG A 38 24.31 17.69 13.50
C ARG A 38 23.41 18.89 13.19
N GLU A 39 22.36 18.68 12.39
CA GLU A 39 21.42 19.75 12.03
C GLU A 39 20.79 20.36 13.29
N LYS A 40 20.33 19.54 14.24
CA LYS A 40 19.74 20.04 15.49
C LYS A 40 20.73 20.64 16.47
N LEU A 41 21.97 20.14 16.51
CA LEU A 41 23.04 20.78 17.27
C LEU A 41 23.33 22.20 16.75
N ARG A 42 23.28 22.41 15.43
CA ARG A 42 23.45 23.73 14.81
C ARG A 42 22.25 24.63 15.04
N GLU A 43 21.06 24.17 14.67
CA GLU A 43 19.82 24.97 14.67
C GLU A 43 19.34 25.34 16.08
N CYS A 44 19.40 24.40 17.02
CA CYS A 44 18.79 24.58 18.33
C CYS A 44 19.80 24.99 19.42
N HIS A 45 21.09 24.72 19.21
CA HIS A 45 22.12 24.89 20.25
C HIS A 45 23.33 25.72 19.81
N GLY A 46 23.38 26.17 18.54
CA GLY A 46 24.50 26.95 18.00
C GLY A 46 25.82 26.18 17.93
N ILE A 47 25.78 24.84 18.02
CA ILE A 47 26.97 23.99 18.02
C ILE A 47 27.27 23.53 16.61
N GLU A 48 28.21 24.22 15.96
CA GLU A 48 28.70 23.81 14.64
C GLU A 48 29.80 22.75 14.74
N LEU A 49 29.50 21.55 14.23
CA LEU A 49 30.41 20.42 14.07
C LEU A 49 30.23 19.83 12.66
N VAL A 50 31.27 19.20 12.12
CA VAL A 50 31.14 18.42 10.89
C VAL A 50 30.44 17.08 11.18
N VAL A 51 29.71 16.54 10.19
CA VAL A 51 28.92 15.29 10.36
C VAL A 51 29.81 14.13 10.83
N GLU A 52 31.05 14.06 10.36
CA GLU A 52 32.00 12.99 10.73
C GLU A 52 32.40 13.04 12.22
N THR A 53 32.53 14.24 12.78
CA THR A 53 32.79 14.42 14.22
C THR A 53 31.60 13.96 15.05
N VAL A 54 30.37 14.33 14.65
CA VAL A 54 29.15 13.89 15.34
C VAL A 54 29.02 12.37 15.27
N ARG A 55 29.28 11.78 14.09
CA ARG A 55 29.28 10.33 13.88
C ARG A 55 30.28 9.62 14.81
N THR A 56 31.53 10.09 14.86
CA THR A 56 32.56 9.52 15.73
C THR A 56 32.17 9.61 17.21
N LEU A 57 31.62 10.75 17.64
CA LEU A 57 31.14 10.93 19.03
C LEU A 57 29.99 9.98 19.36
N MET A 58 29.03 9.79 18.46
CA MET A 58 27.90 8.89 18.66
C MET A 58 28.31 7.41 18.67
N ILE A 59 29.29 7.02 17.85
CA ILE A 59 29.86 5.66 17.86
C ILE A 59 30.58 5.42 19.18
N ALA A 60 31.49 6.31 19.59
CA ALA A 60 32.23 6.19 20.84
C ALA A 60 31.32 6.16 22.08
N ALA A 61 30.15 6.80 22.00
CA ALA A 61 29.16 6.83 23.06
C ALA A 61 28.14 5.69 23.03
N GLY A 62 28.22 4.77 22.07
CA GLY A 62 27.27 3.66 21.90
C GLY A 62 25.89 4.08 21.37
N LEU A 63 25.73 5.33 20.92
CA LEU A 63 24.47 5.88 20.41
C LEU A 63 24.26 5.59 18.92
N TRP A 64 25.30 5.17 18.21
CA TRP A 64 25.23 4.85 16.79
C TRP A 64 26.13 3.67 16.43
N VAL A 65 25.53 2.59 15.94
CA VAL A 65 26.28 1.39 15.50
C VAL A 65 26.70 1.55 14.02
N PRO A 66 28.00 1.46 13.69
CA PRO A 66 28.51 1.46 12.33
C PRO A 66 27.80 0.41 11.47
N ARG A 67 27.53 0.75 10.20
CA ARG A 67 26.78 -0.14 9.30
C ARG A 67 27.41 -1.53 9.14
N ARG A 68 28.74 -1.63 9.24
CA ARG A 68 29.50 -2.88 9.15
C ARG A 68 29.39 -3.77 10.39
N GLU A 69 29.06 -3.19 11.53
CA GLU A 69 28.94 -3.88 12.83
C GLU A 69 27.48 -4.17 13.19
N ARG A 70 26.53 -3.70 12.38
CA ARG A 70 25.13 -4.10 12.54
C ARG A 70 25.02 -5.59 12.23
N PRO A 71 24.37 -6.39 13.09
CA PRO A 71 24.17 -7.80 12.80
C PRO A 71 23.48 -7.93 11.44
N PRO A 72 23.96 -8.83 10.56
CA PRO A 72 23.30 -9.06 9.28
C PRO A 72 21.85 -9.40 9.58
N LYS A 73 20.92 -8.67 8.95
CA LYS A 73 19.51 -9.07 9.00
C LYS A 73 19.43 -10.43 8.32
N VAL A 74 19.30 -11.48 9.12
CA VAL A 74 19.05 -12.84 8.63
C VAL A 74 17.61 -12.85 8.12
N TYR A 75 17.44 -12.57 6.83
CA TYR A 75 16.18 -12.76 6.15
C TYR A 75 16.04 -14.24 5.81
N GLN A 76 15.25 -14.98 6.60
CA GLN A 76 14.85 -16.34 6.21
C GLN A 76 13.85 -16.24 5.05
N PRO A 77 14.16 -16.82 3.87
CA PRO A 77 13.23 -16.83 2.75
C PRO A 77 12.03 -17.70 3.11
N ARG A 78 10.81 -17.18 2.97
CA ARG A 78 9.62 -18.06 3.00
C ARG A 78 9.64 -18.97 1.78
N ALA A 79 9.40 -20.26 1.98
CA ALA A 79 9.11 -21.19 0.90
C ALA A 79 7.91 -20.67 0.08
N ARG A 80 7.97 -20.90 -1.23
CA ARG A 80 6.85 -20.62 -2.13
C ARG A 80 5.67 -21.52 -1.78
N ARG A 81 4.46 -21.04 -2.06
CA ARG A 81 3.27 -21.89 -2.15
C ARG A 81 3.46 -23.02 -3.18
N ALA A 82 2.69 -24.08 -3.04
CA ALA A 82 2.87 -25.28 -3.84
C ALA A 82 2.31 -25.10 -5.26
N CYS A 83 1.14 -24.48 -5.36
CA CYS A 83 0.34 -24.40 -6.58
C CYS A 83 -0.04 -22.96 -6.95
N LEU A 84 -0.39 -22.78 -8.22
CA LEU A 84 -0.96 -21.54 -8.76
C LEU A 84 -2.24 -21.19 -7.99
N GLY A 85 -2.46 -19.92 -7.67
CA GLY A 85 -3.69 -19.44 -7.02
C GLY A 85 -3.79 -19.67 -5.52
N GLU A 86 -2.82 -20.36 -4.90
CA GLU A 86 -2.79 -20.59 -3.44
C GLU A 86 -2.49 -19.29 -2.67
N LEU A 87 -1.65 -18.42 -3.23
CA LEU A 87 -1.38 -17.11 -2.65
C LEU A 87 -0.97 -16.10 -3.71
N ILE A 88 -1.69 -14.99 -3.76
CA ILE A 88 -1.38 -13.87 -4.63
C ILE A 88 -0.87 -12.71 -3.78
N GLN A 89 0.33 -12.25 -4.09
CA GLN A 89 0.89 -11.04 -3.50
C GLN A 89 0.39 -9.85 -4.28
N ILE A 90 -0.21 -8.89 -3.58
CA ILE A 90 -0.68 -7.63 -4.16
C ILE A 90 0.12 -6.47 -3.58
N ASP A 91 0.57 -5.58 -4.44
CA ASP A 91 1.30 -4.38 -4.05
C ASP A 91 1.03 -3.23 -5.03
N GLY A 92 1.21 -2.00 -4.55
CA GLY A 92 1.09 -0.77 -5.32
C GLY A 92 2.46 -0.12 -5.48
N SER A 93 2.88 0.11 -6.72
CA SER A 93 4.15 0.74 -7.07
C SER A 93 3.93 2.11 -7.70
N ASP A 94 4.20 3.16 -6.93
CA ASP A 94 4.27 4.53 -7.44
C ASP A 94 5.56 4.75 -8.22
N HIS A 95 5.42 5.16 -9.48
CA HIS A 95 6.56 5.40 -10.35
C HIS A 95 6.21 6.35 -11.51
N ARG A 96 7.24 6.91 -12.15
CA ARG A 96 7.15 7.62 -13.42
C ARG A 96 7.04 6.61 -14.57
N TRP A 97 5.97 5.82 -14.58
CA TRP A 97 5.75 4.75 -15.56
C TRP A 97 5.78 5.22 -17.02
N PHE A 98 5.44 6.49 -17.25
CA PHE A 98 5.43 7.14 -18.55
C PHE A 98 6.61 8.10 -18.77
N GLU A 99 7.62 8.07 -17.89
CA GLU A 99 8.74 9.03 -17.88
C GLU A 99 8.19 10.48 -17.87
N ASP A 100 8.56 11.29 -18.87
CA ASP A 100 8.11 12.67 -19.02
C ASP A 100 6.82 12.82 -19.85
N ARG A 101 6.29 11.72 -20.39
CA ARG A 101 5.12 11.74 -21.28
C ARG A 101 3.79 11.93 -20.54
N ALA A 102 3.78 11.67 -19.23
CA ALA A 102 2.61 11.89 -18.37
C ALA A 102 2.99 11.98 -16.88
N PRO A 103 2.07 12.46 -16.01
CA PRO A 103 2.26 12.45 -14.57
C PRO A 103 2.59 11.06 -14.01
N ALA A 104 3.28 11.03 -12.87
CA ALA A 104 3.48 9.81 -12.11
C ALA A 104 2.12 9.20 -11.71
N CYS A 105 2.08 7.88 -11.63
CA CYS A 105 0.87 7.14 -11.27
C CYS A 105 1.25 5.85 -10.52
N THR A 106 0.24 5.19 -9.94
CA THR A 106 0.42 3.93 -9.26
C THR A 106 0.14 2.76 -10.20
N LEU A 107 1.00 1.75 -10.19
CA LEU A 107 0.73 0.45 -10.79
C LEU A 107 0.40 -0.55 -9.69
N LEU A 108 -0.82 -1.11 -9.70
CA LEU A 108 -1.16 -2.25 -8.87
C LEU A 108 -0.69 -3.54 -9.54
N VAL A 109 0.02 -4.36 -8.79
CA VAL A 109 0.66 -5.59 -9.28
C VAL A 109 0.17 -6.77 -8.47
N PHE A 110 -0.31 -7.81 -9.16
CA PHE A 110 -0.72 -9.08 -8.55
C PHE A 110 0.25 -10.15 -9.03
N ILE A 111 0.92 -10.84 -8.10
CA ILE A 111 1.96 -11.83 -8.39
C ILE A 111 1.62 -13.14 -7.70
N ASP A 112 1.56 -14.23 -8.46
CA ASP A 112 1.40 -15.56 -7.89
C ASP A 112 2.68 -16.01 -7.18
N ASP A 113 2.56 -16.45 -5.92
CA ASP A 113 3.71 -16.80 -5.09
C ASP A 113 4.43 -18.07 -5.55
N ALA A 114 3.70 -19.06 -6.07
CA ALA A 114 4.24 -20.35 -6.48
C ALA A 114 5.07 -20.22 -7.76
N THR A 115 4.54 -19.50 -8.74
CA THR A 115 5.10 -19.40 -10.09
C THR A 115 5.95 -18.14 -10.27
N GLY A 116 5.65 -17.06 -9.56
CA GLY A 116 6.20 -15.72 -9.81
C GLY A 116 5.60 -15.04 -11.04
N ARG A 117 4.49 -15.56 -11.57
CA ARG A 117 3.78 -14.96 -12.70
C ARG A 117 3.08 -13.68 -12.28
N LEU A 118 3.09 -12.69 -13.17
CA LEU A 118 2.18 -11.56 -13.10
C LEU A 118 0.78 -12.06 -13.44
N MET A 119 -0.17 -11.79 -12.57
CA MET A 119 -1.57 -12.17 -12.72
C MET A 119 -2.42 -10.99 -13.16
N THR A 120 -2.08 -9.79 -12.68
CA THR A 120 -2.74 -8.54 -13.04
C THR A 120 -1.77 -7.37 -12.90
N LEU A 121 -1.87 -6.43 -13.83
CA LEU A 121 -1.23 -5.11 -13.81
C LEU A 121 -2.33 -4.09 -14.05
N HIS A 122 -2.48 -3.12 -13.15
CA HIS A 122 -3.52 -2.08 -13.26
C HIS A 122 -2.97 -0.70 -12.91
N PHE A 123 -2.90 0.17 -13.90
CA PHE A 123 -2.51 1.57 -13.77
C PHE A 123 -3.68 2.40 -13.26
N THR A 124 -3.45 3.11 -12.16
CA THR A 124 -4.42 4.03 -11.55
C THR A 124 -3.72 5.35 -11.20
N ALA A 125 -4.49 6.45 -11.09
CA ALA A 125 -3.93 7.74 -10.71
C ALA A 125 -3.36 7.70 -9.30
N THR A 126 -4.07 7.06 -8.37
CA THR A 126 -3.70 6.94 -6.97
C THR A 126 -4.11 5.59 -6.39
N GLU A 127 -3.34 5.12 -5.42
CA GLU A 127 -3.63 3.90 -4.68
C GLU A 127 -4.80 4.09 -3.72
N LEU A 128 -5.98 3.65 -4.11
CA LEU A 128 -7.22 3.77 -3.36
C LEU A 128 -7.98 2.44 -3.36
N THR A 129 -8.96 2.30 -2.45
CA THR A 129 -9.82 1.11 -2.39
C THR A 129 -10.51 0.80 -3.72
N PHE A 130 -11.00 1.82 -4.43
CA PHE A 130 -11.63 1.63 -5.75
C PHE A 130 -10.65 1.08 -6.79
N SER A 131 -9.40 1.55 -6.79
CA SER A 131 -8.35 1.03 -7.67
C SER A 131 -8.10 -0.46 -7.43
N TYR A 132 -8.13 -0.90 -6.16
CA TYR A 132 -8.02 -2.31 -5.81
C TYR A 132 -9.26 -3.12 -6.20
N PHE A 133 -10.47 -2.54 -6.12
CA PHE A 133 -11.69 -3.18 -6.63
C PHE A 133 -11.64 -3.39 -8.13
N GLU A 134 -11.17 -2.41 -8.90
CA GLU A 134 -10.96 -2.56 -10.35
C GLU A 134 -9.97 -3.69 -10.67
N ALA A 135 -8.79 -3.63 -10.06
CA ALA A 135 -7.75 -4.63 -10.28
C ALA A 135 -8.22 -6.04 -9.86
N LEU A 136 -8.89 -6.17 -8.72
CA LEU A 136 -9.44 -7.45 -8.25
C LEU A 136 -10.56 -7.95 -9.16
N SER A 137 -11.46 -7.07 -9.64
CA SER A 137 -12.51 -7.49 -10.58
C SER A 137 -11.92 -8.06 -11.86
N SER A 138 -10.87 -7.42 -12.40
CA SER A 138 -10.14 -7.90 -13.58
C SER A 138 -9.46 -9.24 -13.31
N TYR A 139 -8.79 -9.37 -12.17
CA TYR A 139 -8.17 -10.61 -11.71
C TYR A 139 -9.19 -11.77 -11.65
N LEU A 140 -10.31 -11.54 -10.96
CA LEU A 140 -11.32 -12.57 -10.72
C LEU A 140 -11.99 -13.01 -12.02
N GLY A 141 -12.22 -12.08 -12.94
CA GLY A 141 -12.76 -12.40 -14.27
C GLY A 141 -11.80 -13.25 -15.12
N ALA A 142 -10.48 -13.04 -14.98
CA ALA A 142 -9.49 -13.76 -15.76
C ALA A 142 -9.08 -15.12 -15.16
N HIS A 143 -9.02 -15.22 -13.84
CA HIS A 143 -8.42 -16.38 -13.15
C HIS A 143 -9.35 -17.06 -12.14
N GLY A 144 -10.46 -16.44 -11.75
CA GLY A 144 -11.28 -16.87 -10.63
C GLY A 144 -10.71 -16.43 -9.27
N LYS A 145 -11.27 -16.98 -8.20
CA LYS A 145 -10.94 -16.64 -6.81
C LYS A 145 -9.69 -17.38 -6.34
N PRO A 146 -8.63 -16.68 -5.92
CA PRO A 146 -7.50 -17.36 -5.28
C PRO A 146 -7.92 -17.88 -3.90
N VAL A 147 -7.07 -18.69 -3.28
CA VAL A 147 -7.24 -19.08 -1.87
C VAL A 147 -7.02 -17.86 -0.98
N ALA A 148 -5.96 -17.10 -1.25
CA ALA A 148 -5.59 -15.97 -0.41
C ALA A 148 -4.89 -14.83 -1.15
N LEU A 149 -5.04 -13.62 -0.61
CA LEU A 149 -4.25 -12.44 -0.94
C LEU A 149 -3.27 -12.11 0.20
N TYR A 150 -2.07 -11.68 -0.17
CA TYR A 150 -1.06 -11.15 0.73
C TYR A 150 -0.75 -9.69 0.38
N SER A 151 -0.68 -8.83 1.39
CA SER A 151 -0.18 -7.47 1.22
C SER A 151 0.62 -7.02 2.44
N ASP A 152 1.62 -6.18 2.18
CA ASP A 152 2.42 -5.53 3.21
C ASP A 152 1.81 -4.21 3.70
N LYS A 153 0.83 -3.64 2.97
CA LYS A 153 0.12 -2.42 3.36
C LYS A 153 -1.08 -2.73 4.24
N ALA A 154 -0.84 -2.71 5.55
CA ALA A 154 -1.89 -2.87 6.54
C ALA A 154 -3.04 -1.87 6.39
N SER A 155 -2.83 -0.68 5.81
CA SER A 155 -3.88 0.35 5.63
C SER A 155 -4.97 -0.03 4.61
N VAL A 156 -4.66 -0.84 3.61
CA VAL A 156 -5.63 -1.30 2.59
C VAL A 156 -6.56 -2.37 3.19
N PHE A 157 -6.07 -3.12 4.17
CA PHE A 157 -6.77 -4.26 4.77
C PHE A 157 -7.32 -3.99 6.18
N ARG A 158 -6.69 -3.09 6.93
CA ARG A 158 -6.99 -2.77 8.32
C ARG A 158 -7.14 -1.26 8.50
N SER A 159 -8.29 -0.84 9.03
CA SER A 159 -8.58 0.57 9.28
C SER A 159 -7.66 1.12 10.38
N THR A 160 -6.91 2.19 10.07
CA THR A 160 -6.12 2.94 11.06
C THR A 160 -6.98 3.67 12.09
N ALA A 161 -8.30 3.77 11.84
CA ALA A 161 -9.30 4.38 12.71
C ALA A 161 -10.13 3.35 13.49
N ALA A 162 -9.70 2.08 13.55
CA ALA A 162 -10.42 1.02 14.28
C ALA A 162 -10.66 1.39 15.76
N SER A 163 -9.72 2.12 16.39
CA SER A 163 -9.86 2.63 17.75
C SER A 163 -10.90 3.74 17.93
N LYS A 164 -11.29 4.44 16.85
CA LYS A 164 -12.27 5.56 16.87
C LYS A 164 -13.65 5.16 16.36
N THR A 165 -13.75 4.14 15.52
CA THR A 165 -14.98 3.79 14.79
C THR A 165 -15.57 2.43 15.16
N GLY A 166 -14.84 1.60 15.91
CA GLY A 166 -15.24 0.22 16.23
C GLY A 166 -15.25 -0.73 15.03
N ARG A 167 -14.96 -0.25 13.81
CA ARG A 167 -14.85 -1.05 12.58
C ARG A 167 -13.39 -1.38 12.30
N SER A 168 -13.01 -2.64 12.54
CA SER A 168 -11.67 -3.16 12.27
C SER A 168 -11.44 -3.54 10.80
N VAL A 169 -12.51 -3.75 10.03
CA VAL A 169 -12.47 -4.28 8.65
C VAL A 169 -12.61 -3.14 7.62
N THR A 170 -11.69 -3.09 6.68
CA THR A 170 -11.75 -2.18 5.52
C THR A 170 -12.81 -2.63 4.51
N HIS A 171 -13.28 -1.75 3.62
CA HIS A 171 -14.19 -2.16 2.53
C HIS A 171 -13.59 -3.23 1.63
N PHE A 172 -12.27 -3.18 1.43
CA PHE A 172 -11.55 -4.21 0.68
C PHE A 172 -11.54 -5.54 1.44
N GLY A 173 -11.23 -5.54 2.75
CA GLY A 173 -11.31 -6.74 3.58
C GLY A 173 -12.72 -7.35 3.65
N ARG A 174 -13.76 -6.51 3.68
CA ARG A 174 -15.17 -6.97 3.61
C ARG A 174 -15.45 -7.70 2.31
N ALA A 175 -15.05 -7.13 1.18
CA ALA A 175 -15.24 -7.74 -0.13
C ALA A 175 -14.53 -9.11 -0.23
N LEU A 176 -13.30 -9.21 0.28
CA LEU A 176 -12.55 -10.47 0.29
C LEU A 176 -13.22 -11.53 1.17
N TYR A 177 -13.75 -11.13 2.33
CA TYR A 177 -14.54 -12.01 3.19
C TYR A 177 -15.81 -12.52 2.48
N GLU A 178 -16.57 -11.63 1.82
CA GLU A 178 -17.76 -12.00 1.03
C GLU A 178 -17.42 -12.98 -0.11
N LEU A 179 -16.24 -12.84 -0.73
CA LEU A 179 -15.74 -13.77 -1.76
C LEU A 179 -15.10 -15.05 -1.18
N ASN A 180 -15.01 -15.17 0.14
CA ASN A 180 -14.30 -16.24 0.83
C ASN A 180 -12.83 -16.36 0.39
N ILE A 181 -12.11 -15.23 0.29
CA ILE A 181 -10.69 -15.14 -0.02
C ILE A 181 -9.94 -14.71 1.26
N ASP A 182 -8.97 -15.52 1.68
CA ASP A 182 -8.22 -15.24 2.90
C ASP A 182 -7.30 -14.03 2.73
N THR A 183 -7.14 -13.24 3.80
CA THR A 183 -6.27 -12.06 3.81
C THR A 183 -5.10 -12.24 4.77
N PHE A 184 -3.89 -12.17 4.25
CA PHE A 184 -2.67 -12.16 5.05
C PHE A 184 -2.07 -10.75 5.06
N CYS A 185 -2.12 -10.09 6.20
CA CYS A 185 -1.43 -8.81 6.45
C CYS A 185 -0.09 -9.09 7.13
N ALA A 186 1.00 -8.54 6.60
CA ALA A 186 2.32 -8.73 7.19
C ALA A 186 2.45 -8.04 8.56
N ASN A 187 2.86 -8.78 9.60
CA ASN A 187 3.52 -8.22 10.79
C ASN A 187 5.06 -8.35 10.72
N SER A 188 5.62 -8.91 9.65
CA SER A 188 7.07 -8.95 9.42
C SER A 188 7.42 -9.29 7.96
N SER A 189 8.68 -9.01 7.61
CA SER A 189 9.29 -8.84 6.28
C SER A 189 9.57 -10.05 5.34
N PRO A 190 9.25 -11.34 5.60
CA PRO A 190 9.77 -12.44 4.74
C PRO A 190 9.27 -12.49 3.29
N ALA A 191 8.08 -11.96 2.97
CA ALA A 191 7.54 -11.99 1.60
C ALA A 191 8.07 -10.84 0.71
N LYS A 192 8.66 -9.81 1.33
CA LYS A 192 8.94 -8.52 0.68
C LYS A 192 9.94 -8.60 -0.47
N GLY A 193 11.01 -9.40 -0.33
CA GLY A 193 12.09 -9.46 -1.31
C GLY A 193 11.74 -10.08 -2.67
N ARG A 194 10.53 -10.64 -2.86
CA ARG A 194 10.09 -11.20 -4.14
C ARG A 194 9.33 -10.17 -4.97
N VAL A 195 8.35 -9.52 -4.36
CA VAL A 195 7.61 -8.41 -4.96
C VAL A 195 8.57 -7.26 -5.29
N GLU A 196 9.49 -6.92 -4.38
CA GLU A 196 10.51 -5.89 -4.64
C GLU A 196 11.36 -6.19 -5.90
N ARG A 197 11.74 -7.46 -6.12
CA ARG A 197 12.50 -7.84 -7.34
C ARG A 197 11.65 -7.78 -8.60
N ALA A 198 10.38 -8.17 -8.51
CA ALA A 198 9.45 -8.00 -9.62
C ALA A 198 9.25 -6.52 -9.95
N HIS A 199 9.09 -5.67 -8.93
CA HIS A 199 8.98 -4.21 -9.09
C HIS A 199 10.19 -3.61 -9.80
N LEU A 200 11.41 -3.96 -9.41
CA LEU A 200 12.61 -3.49 -10.10
C LEU A 200 12.63 -3.91 -11.59
N THR A 201 12.20 -5.15 -11.87
CA THR A 201 12.12 -5.65 -13.25
C THR A 201 11.05 -4.92 -14.05
N LEU A 202 9.90 -4.64 -13.43
CA LEU A 202 8.81 -3.88 -14.05
C LEU A 202 9.24 -2.43 -14.31
N GLN A 203 9.80 -1.73 -13.32
CA GLN A 203 10.25 -0.35 -13.47
C GLN A 203 11.31 -0.20 -14.55
N ASP A 204 12.16 -1.20 -14.77
CA ASP A 204 13.09 -1.17 -15.90
C ASP A 204 12.42 -1.47 -17.25
N ARG A 205 11.68 -2.58 -17.34
CA ARG A 205 11.20 -3.11 -18.64
C ARG A 205 9.89 -2.49 -19.10
N LEU A 206 8.91 -2.40 -18.21
CA LEU A 206 7.57 -1.91 -18.56
C LEU A 206 7.63 -0.45 -19.01
N VAL A 207 8.45 0.38 -18.35
CA VAL A 207 8.68 1.77 -18.76
C VAL A 207 9.20 1.85 -20.19
N LYS A 208 10.19 1.03 -20.55
CA LYS A 208 10.77 0.96 -21.90
C LYS A 208 9.76 0.42 -22.93
N GLU A 209 9.00 -0.61 -22.59
CA GLU A 209 7.98 -1.19 -23.48
C GLU A 209 6.84 -0.18 -23.77
N LEU A 210 6.42 0.59 -22.75
CA LEU A 210 5.47 1.69 -22.91
C LEU A 210 6.05 2.80 -23.78
N ARG A 211 7.36 3.11 -23.65
CA ARG A 211 8.06 4.09 -24.52
C ARG A 211 8.08 3.67 -25.97
N LEU A 212 8.50 2.44 -26.25
CA LEU A 212 8.60 1.92 -27.61
C LEU A 212 7.24 1.91 -28.34
N ARG A 213 6.13 1.86 -27.60
CA ARG A 213 4.76 1.90 -28.14
C ARG A 213 4.12 3.29 -28.11
N GLY A 214 4.83 4.31 -27.64
CA GLY A 214 4.28 5.66 -27.51
C GLY A 214 3.12 5.77 -26.50
N ILE A 215 2.96 4.82 -25.58
CA ILE A 215 1.86 4.81 -24.62
C ILE A 215 2.13 5.82 -23.50
N SER A 216 1.23 6.80 -23.33
CA SER A 216 1.34 7.87 -22.31
C SER A 216 0.08 8.04 -21.45
N THR A 217 -0.93 7.20 -21.63
CA THR A 217 -2.19 7.24 -20.85
C THR A 217 -2.38 5.95 -20.05
N ARG A 218 -2.97 6.04 -18.86
CA ARG A 218 -3.27 4.86 -18.02
C ARG A 218 -4.22 3.90 -18.73
N GLU A 219 -5.18 4.43 -19.48
CA GLU A 219 -6.18 3.68 -20.23
C GLU A 219 -5.50 2.80 -21.30
N ALA A 220 -4.64 3.40 -22.14
CA ALA A 220 -3.86 2.64 -23.12
C ALA A 220 -2.85 1.67 -22.47
N ALA A 221 -2.27 2.03 -21.32
CA ALA A 221 -1.37 1.14 -20.58
C ALA A 221 -2.11 -0.08 -20.02
N ASN A 222 -3.32 0.11 -19.49
CA ASN A 222 -4.21 -0.97 -19.03
C ASN A 222 -4.66 -1.85 -20.20
N ALA A 223 -4.92 -1.28 -21.37
CA ALA A 223 -5.22 -2.05 -22.58
C ALA A 223 -4.01 -2.90 -23.05
N TYR A 224 -2.78 -2.40 -22.85
CA TYR A 224 -1.55 -3.12 -23.21
C TYR A 224 -1.11 -4.14 -22.15
N ALA A 225 -1.51 -3.97 -20.88
CA ALA A 225 -1.08 -4.80 -19.77
C ALA A 225 -1.19 -6.33 -20.00
N PRO A 226 -2.29 -6.87 -20.58
CA PRO A 226 -2.39 -8.30 -20.85
C PRO A 226 -1.28 -8.83 -21.77
N SER A 227 -0.92 -8.07 -22.82
CA SER A 227 0.15 -8.46 -23.74
C SER A 227 1.52 -8.47 -23.07
N PHE A 228 1.80 -7.45 -22.22
CA PHE A 228 3.04 -7.41 -21.44
C PHE A 228 3.10 -8.56 -20.43
N ILE A 229 2.01 -8.85 -19.73
CA ILE A 229 1.91 -9.95 -18.77
C ILE A 229 2.23 -11.29 -19.45
N ALA A 230 1.68 -11.53 -20.64
CA ALA A 230 1.93 -12.76 -21.39
C ALA A 230 3.42 -12.92 -21.74
N ASP A 231 4.07 -11.86 -22.28
CA ASP A 231 5.51 -11.89 -22.60
C ASP A 231 6.37 -12.05 -21.34
N PHE A 232 6.05 -11.32 -20.27
CA PHE A 232 6.76 -11.40 -19.00
C PHE A 232 6.69 -12.82 -18.42
N ASN A 233 5.49 -13.39 -18.35
CA ASN A 233 5.27 -14.71 -17.78
C ASN A 233 5.97 -15.82 -18.57
N ARG A 234 6.03 -15.69 -19.90
CA ARG A 234 6.80 -16.60 -20.74
C ARG A 234 8.29 -16.60 -20.40
N ARG A 235 8.85 -15.43 -20.06
CA ARG A 235 10.29 -15.27 -19.77
C ARG A 235 10.68 -15.58 -18.32
N PHE A 236 9.81 -15.26 -17.38
CA PHE A 236 10.14 -15.23 -15.94
C PHE A 236 9.29 -16.15 -15.07
N GLY A 237 8.16 -16.65 -15.60
CA GLY A 237 7.34 -17.62 -14.91
C GLY A 237 8.12 -18.89 -14.63
N LYS A 238 7.92 -19.46 -13.44
CA LYS A 238 8.49 -20.75 -13.05
C LYS A 238 7.38 -21.78 -12.91
N PRO A 239 7.67 -23.06 -13.21
CA PRO A 239 6.71 -24.11 -12.92
C PRO A 239 6.41 -24.14 -11.41
N PRO A 240 5.13 -24.29 -11.01
CA PRO A 240 4.78 -24.53 -9.62
C PRO A 240 5.28 -25.92 -9.17
N ARG A 241 5.30 -26.16 -7.86
CA ARG A 241 5.69 -27.46 -7.31
C ARG A 241 4.62 -28.54 -7.53
N SER A 242 3.36 -28.12 -7.63
CA SER A 242 2.22 -28.93 -8.00
C SER A 242 1.53 -28.29 -9.21
N ASP A 243 1.08 -29.13 -10.13
CA ASP A 243 0.29 -28.81 -11.31
C ASP A 243 -1.17 -28.44 -11.00
N TYR A 244 -1.62 -28.66 -9.77
CA TYR A 244 -2.95 -28.24 -9.31
C TYR A 244 -3.10 -26.71 -9.41
N ASP A 245 -4.26 -26.24 -9.87
CA ASP A 245 -4.66 -24.85 -9.82
C ASP A 245 -5.65 -24.65 -8.68
N ALA A 246 -5.28 -23.83 -7.69
CA ALA A 246 -6.07 -23.59 -6.50
C ALA A 246 -7.12 -22.49 -6.67
N HIS A 247 -7.24 -21.89 -7.86
CA HIS A 247 -8.34 -20.98 -8.15
C HIS A 247 -9.69 -21.69 -8.06
N ARG A 248 -10.67 -20.96 -7.51
CA ARG A 248 -12.06 -21.40 -7.43
C ARG A 248 -12.91 -20.52 -8.35
N PRO A 249 -13.93 -21.06 -9.04
CA PRO A 249 -14.83 -20.24 -9.82
C PRO A 249 -15.59 -19.26 -8.93
N LEU A 250 -16.02 -18.14 -9.52
CA LEU A 250 -17.06 -17.31 -8.94
C LEU A 250 -18.36 -18.11 -8.93
N ARG A 251 -19.14 -17.98 -7.85
CA ARG A 251 -20.46 -18.59 -7.76
C ARG A 251 -21.49 -17.72 -8.46
N ASP A 252 -22.58 -18.32 -8.94
CA ASP A 252 -23.64 -17.59 -9.63
C ASP A 252 -24.34 -16.54 -8.73
N ASP A 253 -24.28 -16.72 -7.41
CA ASP A 253 -24.80 -15.79 -6.41
C ASP A 253 -23.82 -14.66 -6.03
N GLU A 254 -22.59 -14.66 -6.55
CA GLU A 254 -21.56 -13.66 -6.26
C GLU A 254 -21.57 -12.50 -7.29
N ASP A 255 -22.42 -11.49 -7.08
CA ASP A 255 -22.41 -10.27 -7.90
C ASP A 255 -21.22 -9.36 -7.54
N LEU A 256 -20.15 -9.42 -8.34
CA LEU A 256 -18.95 -8.60 -8.14
C LEU A 256 -19.23 -7.09 -8.09
N ARG A 257 -20.21 -6.57 -8.83
CA ARG A 257 -20.53 -5.14 -8.77
C ARG A 257 -21.03 -4.75 -7.39
N GLN A 258 -21.71 -5.68 -6.72
CA GLN A 258 -22.19 -5.45 -5.38
C GLN A 258 -21.11 -5.71 -4.34
N ILE A 259 -20.39 -6.82 -4.46
CA ILE A 259 -19.36 -7.23 -3.51
C ILE A 259 -18.20 -6.24 -3.50
N LEU A 260 -17.79 -5.74 -4.68
CA LEU A 260 -16.71 -4.77 -4.86
C LEU A 260 -17.22 -3.31 -4.82
N ALA A 261 -18.17 -3.03 -3.91
CA ALA A 261 -18.71 -1.69 -3.67
C ALA A 261 -18.23 -1.12 -2.34
N TYR A 262 -18.01 0.19 -2.30
CA TYR A 262 -17.84 0.91 -1.05
C TYR A 262 -19.20 0.99 -0.33
N ARG A 263 -19.33 0.57 0.93
CA ARG A 263 -20.64 0.53 1.64
C ARG A 263 -20.57 1.17 3.01
N VAL A 264 -21.29 2.27 3.20
CA VAL A 264 -21.28 3.00 4.47
C VAL A 264 -22.69 3.10 5.03
N PRO A 265 -22.94 2.55 6.23
CA PRO A 265 -24.24 2.69 6.85
C PRO A 265 -24.46 4.11 7.33
N ARG A 266 -25.66 4.60 7.06
CA ARG A 266 -26.18 5.91 7.44
C ARG A 266 -27.58 5.75 8.00
N ARG A 267 -27.87 6.52 9.05
CA ARG A 267 -29.18 6.56 9.65
C ARG A 267 -30.06 7.54 8.88
N ILE A 268 -31.28 7.12 8.54
CA ILE A 268 -32.25 8.01 7.89
C ILE A 268 -32.80 9.00 8.93
N SER A 269 -32.89 10.26 8.54
CA SER A 269 -33.50 11.33 9.35
C SER A 269 -35.03 11.23 9.38
N ASN A 270 -35.68 12.04 10.22
CA ASN A 270 -37.14 12.19 10.20
C ASN A 270 -37.66 12.77 8.88
N ALA A 271 -36.81 13.49 8.14
CA ALA A 271 -37.16 14.11 6.87
C ALA A 271 -36.88 13.18 5.66
N LEU A 272 -36.69 11.88 5.88
CA LEU A 272 -36.34 10.90 4.83
C LEU A 272 -35.05 11.27 4.07
N THR A 273 -34.10 11.88 4.77
CA THR A 273 -32.80 12.25 4.20
C THR A 273 -31.65 11.44 4.79
N VAL A 274 -30.61 11.28 3.97
CA VAL A 274 -29.30 10.74 4.34
C VAL A 274 -28.22 11.69 3.88
N GLN A 275 -27.29 12.06 4.76
CA GLN A 275 -26.14 12.88 4.40
C GLN A 275 -24.87 12.01 4.27
N TYR A 276 -24.17 12.14 3.15
CA TYR A 276 -22.89 11.49 2.92
C TYR A 276 -22.02 12.35 2.01
N ASP A 277 -20.77 12.56 2.42
CA ASP A 277 -19.76 13.32 1.68
C ASP A 277 -20.25 14.68 1.16
N ARG A 278 -20.85 15.47 2.07
CA ARG A 278 -21.46 16.80 1.80
C ARG A 278 -22.66 16.79 0.85
N VAL A 279 -23.07 15.63 0.35
CA VAL A 279 -24.28 15.45 -0.45
C VAL A 279 -25.42 14.97 0.44
N MET A 280 -26.61 15.54 0.24
CA MET A 280 -27.85 15.07 0.83
C MET A 280 -28.62 14.23 -0.18
N TYR A 281 -29.01 13.03 0.25
CA TYR A 281 -29.84 12.11 -0.51
C TYR A 281 -31.24 12.14 0.10
N LEU A 282 -32.23 12.51 -0.71
CA LEU A 282 -33.65 12.51 -0.34
C LEU A 282 -34.29 11.22 -0.85
N LEU A 283 -34.99 10.51 0.04
CA LEU A 283 -35.82 9.37 -0.35
C LEU A 283 -37.24 9.87 -0.65
N ASP A 284 -37.88 9.29 -1.66
CA ASP A 284 -39.29 9.59 -1.97
C ASP A 284 -40.18 9.34 -0.76
N ASP A 285 -41.16 10.21 -0.56
CA ASP A 285 -42.12 10.08 0.53
C ASP A 285 -43.16 8.98 0.23
N THR A 286 -42.80 7.74 0.57
CA THR A 286 -43.67 6.57 0.41
C THR A 286 -43.91 5.87 1.75
N PRO A 287 -45.03 5.16 1.93
CA PRO A 287 -45.30 4.40 3.15
C PRO A 287 -44.19 3.40 3.52
N ASP A 288 -43.49 2.85 2.54
CA ASP A 288 -42.35 1.96 2.76
C ASP A 288 -41.10 2.71 3.25
N ASN A 289 -40.79 3.88 2.68
CA ASN A 289 -39.64 4.68 3.10
C ASN A 289 -39.83 5.29 4.49
N ARG A 290 -41.06 5.68 4.85
CA ARG A 290 -41.40 6.15 6.20
C ARG A 290 -41.08 5.12 7.28
N LYS A 291 -41.21 3.82 7.00
CA LYS A 291 -40.83 2.74 7.94
C LYS A 291 -39.31 2.67 8.20
N LEU A 292 -38.50 3.28 7.33
CA LEU A 292 -37.05 3.31 7.43
C LEU A 292 -36.53 4.51 8.24
N ILE A 293 -37.39 5.44 8.67
CA ILE A 293 -37.00 6.55 9.54
C ILE A 293 -36.27 6.00 10.79
N HIS A 294 -35.14 6.61 11.12
CA HIS A 294 -34.23 6.19 12.19
C HIS A 294 -33.57 4.81 12.02
N ARG A 295 -33.87 4.08 10.94
CA ARG A 295 -33.15 2.85 10.58
C ARG A 295 -31.86 3.18 9.85
N TYR A 296 -30.93 2.23 9.88
CA TYR A 296 -29.69 2.30 9.12
C TYR A 296 -29.88 1.67 7.75
N ILE A 297 -29.41 2.38 6.72
CA ILE A 297 -29.33 1.91 5.34
C ILE A 297 -27.91 2.14 4.84
N ASP A 298 -27.51 1.45 3.78
CA ASP A 298 -26.17 1.60 3.22
C ASP A 298 -26.16 2.61 2.08
N VAL A 299 -25.17 3.50 2.10
CA VAL A 299 -24.75 4.30 0.95
C VAL A 299 -23.63 3.54 0.24
N TRP A 300 -23.88 3.23 -1.02
CA TRP A 300 -23.03 2.43 -1.90
C TRP A 300 -22.27 3.35 -2.85
N GLY A 301 -20.95 3.22 -2.92
CA GLY A 301 -20.12 3.81 -3.95
C GLY A 301 -19.59 2.73 -4.88
N PHE A 302 -19.76 2.91 -6.18
CA PHE A 302 -19.25 2.00 -7.21
C PHE A 302 -17.96 2.54 -7.82
N VAL A 303 -17.24 1.64 -8.49
CA VAL A 303 -15.95 1.88 -9.16
C VAL A 303 -15.97 3.10 -10.11
N ASN A 304 -17.09 3.36 -10.79
CA ASN A 304 -17.28 4.54 -11.64
C ASN A 304 -17.63 5.83 -10.86
N LEU A 305 -17.35 5.86 -9.55
CA LEU A 305 -17.68 6.94 -8.62
C LEU A 305 -19.17 7.31 -8.55
N ARG A 306 -20.07 6.42 -8.99
CA ARG A 306 -21.51 6.59 -8.78
C ARG A 306 -21.89 6.17 -7.37
N TRP A 307 -22.62 7.04 -6.68
CA TRP A 307 -23.14 6.80 -5.35
C TRP A 307 -24.62 6.45 -5.41
N THR A 308 -25.07 5.46 -4.65
CA THR A 308 -26.49 5.08 -4.53
C THR A 308 -26.86 4.74 -3.12
N VAL A 309 -28.13 4.96 -2.76
CA VAL A 309 -28.65 4.63 -1.44
C VAL A 309 -29.46 3.34 -1.55
N ARG A 310 -29.17 2.36 -0.70
CA ARG A 310 -29.84 1.04 -0.74
C ARG A 310 -30.27 0.55 0.64
N SER A 311 -31.44 -0.09 0.67
CA SER A 311 -31.96 -0.85 1.82
C SER A 311 -32.50 -2.17 1.29
N MET A 312 -32.05 -3.30 1.85
CA MET A 312 -32.52 -4.65 1.53
C MET A 312 -32.80 -4.85 0.02
N TRP A 313 -31.77 -4.64 -0.81
CA TRP A 313 -31.78 -4.84 -2.28
C TRP A 313 -32.57 -3.81 -3.12
N ARG A 314 -33.28 -2.86 -2.51
CA ARG A 314 -33.92 -1.74 -3.23
C ARG A 314 -32.94 -0.58 -3.44
N THR A 315 -32.91 -0.04 -4.66
CA THR A 315 -32.22 1.21 -4.98
C THR A 315 -33.24 2.33 -4.93
N TYR A 316 -32.97 3.38 -4.15
CA TYR A 316 -33.83 4.56 -4.09
C TYR A 316 -33.42 5.55 -5.18
N GLY A 317 -34.40 6.05 -5.94
CA GLY A 317 -34.20 7.09 -6.95
C GLY A 317 -33.79 8.41 -6.31
N PHE A 318 -33.10 9.27 -7.07
CA PHE A 318 -32.62 10.55 -6.57
C PHE A 318 -33.46 11.70 -7.10
N LEU A 319 -33.69 12.68 -6.22
CA LEU A 319 -33.77 14.09 -6.59
C LEU A 319 -32.52 14.77 -6.02
N ILE A 320 -31.50 15.00 -6.84
CA ILE A 320 -30.36 15.85 -6.46
C ILE A 320 -30.61 17.25 -7.02
N ASN A 321 -30.88 18.20 -6.13
CA ASN A 321 -30.15 19.47 -6.05
C ASN A 321 -30.71 20.28 -4.89
N VAL A 322 -29.91 20.47 -3.84
CA VAL A 322 -30.06 21.66 -3.00
C VAL A 322 -28.68 22.30 -2.97
N HIS A 323 -28.61 23.50 -3.57
CA HIS A 323 -27.42 24.33 -3.69
C HIS A 323 -26.75 24.65 -2.35
#